data_AF-A0A958B0T3-F1
#
_entry.id   AF-A0A958B0T3-F1
#
_cell.length_a   1.000
_cell.length_b   1.000
_cell.length_c   1.000
_cell.angle_alpha   90.00
_cell.angle_beta   90.00
_cell.angle_gamma   90.00
#
_symmetry.space_group_name_H-M   'P 1'
#
loop_
_entity.id
_entity.type
_entity.pdbx_description
1 polymer ?
#
loop_
_entity_poly.entity_id
_entity_poly.type
_entity_poly.pdbx_seq_one_letter_code
_entity_poly.pdbx_strand_id
1 'polypeptide(L)'
;MHPRHHLILSTAAAVGLYPRLGRRVFVAWAASLLADLDHVPPYVRRNGPASPAAIWQHYRDGRGGERLYWLHRWPVILIGLVMTPLLPLLGLAAAGLAFHRLLDDLHSLLRSPWRRWRWRLSAKGRQHARLHRRDGYTCRVCGVIGQPLELHSIAPARQVDRDEPHNLISVCVPCHRQLHEQPVSPAISPA
;
A
#
# COMPACT_ATOMS: atom_id res chain seq x y z
N MET A 1 -5.92 -4.98 4.46
CA MET A 1 -4.67 -5.26 5.22
C MET A 1 -4.28 -6.70 4.89
N HIS A 2 -3.46 -7.42 5.68
CA HIS A 2 -3.40 -8.89 5.51
C HIS A 2 -4.53 -9.50 6.37
N PRO A 3 -5.28 -10.53 5.92
CA PRO A 3 -6.40 -11.13 6.67
C PRO A 3 -6.06 -11.51 8.11
N ARG A 4 -4.85 -12.05 8.32
CA ARG A 4 -4.33 -12.34 9.66
C ARG A 4 -4.34 -11.13 10.61
N HIS A 5 -4.04 -9.93 10.12
CA HIS A 5 -4.07 -8.74 10.96
C HIS A 5 -5.51 -8.32 11.31
N HIS A 6 -6.46 -8.47 10.37
CA HIS A 6 -7.88 -8.27 10.66
C HIS A 6 -8.34 -9.27 11.72
N LEU A 7 -8.01 -10.56 11.57
CA LEU A 7 -8.34 -11.59 12.56
C LEU A 7 -7.82 -11.23 13.96
N ILE A 8 -6.54 -10.87 14.09
CA ILE A 8 -5.93 -10.53 15.38
C ILE A 8 -6.60 -9.30 15.99
N LEU A 9 -6.72 -8.20 15.22
CA LEU A 9 -7.23 -6.93 15.73
C LEU A 9 -8.73 -7.00 16.06
N SER A 10 -9.54 -7.64 15.21
CA SER A 10 -10.97 -7.83 15.47
C SER A 10 -11.20 -8.73 16.67
N THR A 11 -10.38 -9.77 16.86
CA THR A 11 -10.45 -10.63 18.06
C THR A 11 -10.05 -9.87 19.31
N ALA A 12 -8.97 -9.08 19.27
CA ALA A 12 -8.55 -8.24 20.39
C ALA A 12 -9.64 -7.21 20.77
N ALA A 13 -10.25 -6.56 19.77
CA ALA A 13 -11.38 -5.65 20.00
C ALA A 13 -12.58 -6.37 20.63
N ALA A 14 -12.91 -7.57 20.15
CA ALA A 14 -14.00 -8.37 20.71
C ALA A 14 -13.75 -8.76 22.17
N VAL A 15 -12.54 -9.21 22.51
CA VAL A 15 -12.14 -9.52 23.89
C VAL A 15 -12.25 -8.28 24.78
N GLY A 16 -11.74 -7.13 24.33
CA GLY A 16 -11.80 -5.88 25.09
C GLY A 16 -13.22 -5.33 25.30
N LEU A 17 -14.13 -5.59 24.36
CA LEU A 17 -15.53 -5.15 24.45
C LEU A 17 -16.46 -6.16 25.14
N TYR A 18 -16.01 -7.41 25.32
CA TYR A 18 -16.81 -8.48 25.93
C TYR A 18 -17.41 -8.12 27.30
N PRO A 19 -16.69 -7.46 28.25
CA PRO A 19 -17.27 -7.12 29.55
C PRO A 19 -18.49 -6.18 29.48
N ARG A 20 -18.60 -5.38 28.40
CA ARG A 20 -19.69 -4.42 28.22
C ARG A 20 -20.82 -4.97 27.36
N LEU A 21 -20.48 -5.69 26.29
CA LEU A 21 -21.45 -6.15 25.28
C LEU A 21 -21.86 -7.61 25.46
N GLY A 22 -21.17 -8.36 26.32
CA GLY A 22 -21.36 -9.80 26.50
C GLY A 22 -21.26 -10.55 25.18
N ARG A 23 -22.12 -11.57 25.01
CA ARG A 23 -22.15 -12.40 23.79
C ARG A 23 -22.51 -11.62 22.51
N ARG A 24 -23.11 -10.43 22.62
CA ARG A 24 -23.47 -9.62 21.44
C ARG A 24 -22.25 -9.16 20.66
N VAL A 25 -21.07 -9.11 21.29
CA VAL A 25 -19.81 -8.77 20.62
C VAL A 25 -19.46 -9.72 19.48
N PHE A 26 -19.91 -10.98 19.54
CA PHE A 26 -19.65 -11.97 18.50
C PHE A 26 -20.30 -11.60 17.17
N VAL A 27 -21.39 -10.81 17.17
CA VAL A 27 -22.03 -10.33 15.93
C VAL A 27 -21.12 -9.36 15.20
N ALA A 28 -20.58 -8.36 15.92
CA ALA A 28 -19.66 -7.39 15.35
C ALA A 28 -18.34 -8.06 14.94
N TRP A 29 -17.81 -8.97 15.76
CA TRP A 29 -16.62 -9.75 15.45
C TRP A 29 -16.81 -10.59 14.18
N ALA A 30 -17.89 -11.37 14.10
CA ALA A 30 -18.17 -12.22 12.93
C ALA A 30 -18.35 -11.37 11.67
N ALA A 31 -19.12 -10.28 11.74
CA ALA A 31 -19.30 -9.37 10.60
C ALA A 31 -17.97 -8.77 10.13
N SER A 32 -17.08 -8.40 11.07
CA SER A 32 -15.75 -7.89 10.74
C SER A 32 -14.87 -8.91 10.02
N LEU A 33 -14.97 -10.20 10.36
CA LEU A 33 -14.21 -11.27 9.69
C LEU A 33 -14.83 -11.67 8.34
N LEU A 34 -16.16 -11.72 8.27
CA LEU A 34 -16.88 -12.05 7.04
C LEU A 34 -16.72 -10.97 5.97
N ALA A 35 -16.38 -9.73 6.34
CA ALA A 35 -16.03 -8.67 5.39
C ALA A 35 -14.93 -9.12 4.42
N ASP A 36 -13.92 -9.85 4.89
CA ASP A 36 -12.83 -10.37 4.04
C ASP A 36 -13.34 -11.38 2.98
N LEU A 37 -14.55 -11.95 3.11
CA LEU A 37 -15.11 -12.83 2.09
C LEU A 37 -15.57 -12.08 0.84
N ASP A 38 -15.74 -10.75 0.89
CA ASP A 38 -16.25 -9.95 -0.23
C ASP A 38 -15.27 -9.91 -1.43
N HIS A 39 -14.01 -10.37 -1.27
CA HIS A 39 -13.10 -10.55 -2.40
C HIS A 39 -13.16 -11.95 -3.04
N VAL A 40 -13.89 -12.90 -2.47
CA VAL A 40 -14.06 -14.25 -3.06
C VAL A 40 -14.85 -14.18 -4.37
N PRO A 41 -16.00 -13.46 -4.46
CA PRO A 41 -16.77 -13.43 -5.70
C PRO A 41 -15.99 -12.81 -6.89
N PRO A 42 -15.30 -11.66 -6.76
CA PRO A 42 -14.45 -11.15 -7.85
C PRO A 42 -13.33 -12.11 -8.25
N TYR A 43 -12.71 -12.79 -7.29
CA TYR A 43 -11.66 -13.78 -7.57
C TYR A 43 -12.21 -14.96 -8.38
N VAL A 44 -13.33 -15.55 -7.94
CA VAL A 44 -13.99 -16.68 -8.61
C VAL A 44 -14.45 -16.27 -10.01
N ARG A 45 -14.97 -15.05 -10.18
CA ARG A 45 -15.40 -14.53 -11.49
C ARG A 45 -14.24 -14.44 -12.49
N ARG A 46 -13.01 -14.18 -12.05
CA ARG A 46 -11.85 -14.06 -12.94
C ARG A 46 -11.08 -15.35 -13.16
N ASN A 47 -11.00 -16.20 -12.15
CA ASN A 47 -10.14 -17.39 -12.17
C ASN A 47 -10.96 -18.69 -12.28
N GLY A 48 -12.29 -18.59 -12.28
CA GLY A 48 -13.19 -19.73 -12.16
C GLY A 48 -13.33 -20.24 -10.72
N PRO A 49 -14.12 -21.30 -10.51
CA PRO A 49 -14.21 -21.99 -9.23
C PRO A 49 -12.83 -22.51 -8.81
N ALA A 50 -12.43 -22.23 -7.57
CA ALA A 50 -11.14 -22.63 -7.05
C ALA A 50 -11.28 -23.27 -5.68
N SER A 51 -10.30 -24.06 -5.29
CA SER A 51 -10.24 -24.61 -3.94
C SER A 51 -10.06 -23.50 -2.89
N PRO A 52 -10.56 -23.69 -1.66
CA PRO A 52 -10.34 -22.73 -0.58
C PRO A 52 -8.85 -22.38 -0.36
N ALA A 53 -7.95 -23.34 -0.61
CA ALA A 53 -6.50 -23.13 -0.52
C ALA A 53 -5.97 -22.15 -1.58
N ALA A 54 -6.44 -22.25 -2.82
CA ALA A 54 -6.06 -21.34 -3.90
C ALA A 54 -6.58 -19.91 -3.64
N ILE A 55 -7.82 -19.78 -3.16
CA ILE A 55 -8.40 -18.51 -2.73
C ILE A 55 -7.55 -17.90 -1.61
N TRP A 56 -7.23 -18.69 -0.58
CA TRP A 56 -6.40 -18.23 0.55
C TRP A 56 -5.00 -17.79 0.13
N GLN A 57 -4.36 -18.52 -0.79
CA GLN A 57 -3.04 -18.16 -1.31
C GLN A 57 -3.09 -16.84 -2.09
N HIS A 58 -4.14 -16.62 -2.87
CA HIS A 58 -4.34 -15.35 -3.56
C HIS A 58 -4.45 -14.16 -2.60
N TYR A 59 -5.17 -14.32 -1.48
CA TYR A 59 -5.24 -13.30 -0.43
C TYR A 59 -3.88 -13.06 0.24
N ARG A 60 -3.14 -14.12 0.53
CA ARG A 60 -1.81 -14.04 1.16
C ARG A 60 -0.83 -13.24 0.31
N ASP A 61 -0.91 -13.39 -1.00
CA ASP A 61 0.01 -12.74 -1.94
C ASP A 61 -0.34 -11.25 -2.21
N GLY A 62 -1.40 -10.73 -1.58
CA GLY A 62 -1.75 -9.31 -1.59
C GLY A 62 -2.20 -8.77 -2.95
N ARG A 63 -2.68 -9.65 -3.85
CA ARG A 63 -3.10 -9.29 -5.22
C ARG A 63 -4.58 -8.91 -5.35
N GLY A 64 -5.34 -8.87 -4.25
CA GLY A 64 -6.78 -8.59 -4.24
C GLY A 64 -7.16 -7.11 -4.36
N GLY A 65 -6.74 -6.45 -5.45
CA GLY A 65 -6.80 -4.98 -5.59
C GLY A 65 -7.97 -4.39 -6.37
N GLU A 66 -9.20 -4.92 -6.33
CA GLU A 66 -10.30 -4.38 -7.17
C GLU A 66 -11.56 -3.88 -6.48
N ARG A 67 -12.00 -2.71 -6.94
CA ARG A 67 -13.02 -1.81 -6.39
C ARG A 67 -14.49 -2.31 -6.35
N LEU A 68 -14.76 -3.60 -6.47
CA LEU A 68 -16.13 -4.14 -6.53
C LEU A 68 -16.52 -4.87 -5.25
N TYR A 69 -16.48 -4.15 -4.14
CA TYR A 69 -16.88 -4.63 -2.82
C TYR A 69 -18.22 -3.97 -2.46
N TRP A 70 -19.21 -4.78 -2.08
CA TRP A 70 -20.53 -4.29 -1.67
C TRP A 70 -20.58 -4.04 -0.16
N LEU A 71 -19.94 -4.92 0.63
CA LEU A 71 -19.92 -4.82 2.09
C LEU A 71 -18.94 -3.75 2.59
N HIS A 72 -17.90 -3.42 1.82
CA HIS A 72 -16.96 -2.32 2.15
C HIS A 72 -17.48 -0.93 1.77
N ARG A 73 -18.71 -0.80 1.27
CA ARG A 73 -19.29 0.50 0.89
C ARG A 73 -19.77 1.24 2.13
N TRP A 74 -19.14 2.38 2.42
CA TRP A 74 -19.55 3.26 3.51
C TRP A 74 -21.07 3.54 3.56
N PRO A 75 -21.77 3.82 2.44
CA PRO A 75 -23.23 4.00 2.47
C PRO A 75 -24.00 2.80 3.06
N VAL A 76 -23.60 1.57 2.73
CA VAL A 76 -24.26 0.35 3.25
C VAL A 76 -24.02 0.20 4.75
N ILE A 77 -22.79 0.42 5.19
CA ILE A 77 -22.40 0.38 6.60
C ILE A 77 -23.16 1.45 7.40
N LEU A 78 -23.23 2.68 6.89
CA LEU A 78 -23.90 3.79 7.55
C LEU A 78 -25.41 3.56 7.67
N ILE A 79 -26.06 3.00 6.64
CA ILE A 79 -27.49 2.62 6.73
C ILE A 79 -27.69 1.60 7.86
N GLY A 80 -26.85 0.56 7.94
CA GLY A 80 -26.93 -0.43 9.01
C GLY A 80 -26.76 0.17 10.41
N LEU A 81 -25.85 1.14 10.57
CA LEU A 81 -25.65 1.87 11.83
C LEU A 81 -26.85 2.76 12.18
N VAL A 82 -27.43 3.48 11.21
CA VAL A 82 -28.62 4.32 11.43
C VAL A 82 -29.84 3.47 11.84
N MET A 83 -29.95 2.24 11.34
CA MET A 83 -31.02 1.31 11.68
C MET A 83 -30.88 0.65 13.06
N THR A 84 -29.81 0.93 13.83
CA THR A 84 -29.56 0.32 15.15
C THR A 84 -30.74 0.39 16.13
N PRO A 85 -31.48 1.51 16.28
CA PRO A 85 -32.61 1.58 17.21
C PRO A 85 -33.74 0.60 16.86
N LEU A 86 -33.88 0.25 15.59
CA LEU A 86 -34.92 -0.66 15.08
C LEU A 86 -34.41 -2.11 15.01
N LEU A 87 -33.14 -2.28 14.65
CA LEU A 87 -32.50 -3.57 14.37
C LEU A 87 -31.12 -3.63 15.06
N PRO A 88 -31.05 -3.87 16.39
CA PRO A 88 -29.82 -3.74 17.15
C PRO A 88 -28.72 -4.73 16.74
N LEU A 89 -29.10 -5.94 16.28
CA LEU A 89 -28.13 -6.90 15.73
C LEU A 89 -27.55 -6.45 14.39
N LEU A 90 -28.36 -5.79 13.55
CA LEU A 90 -27.89 -5.20 12.30
C LEU A 90 -26.91 -4.06 12.59
N GLY A 91 -27.22 -3.22 13.58
CA GLY A 91 -26.32 -2.17 14.07
C GLY A 91 -24.97 -2.71 14.52
N LEU A 92 -24.96 -3.81 15.27
CA LEU A 92 -23.71 -4.47 15.70
C LEU A 92 -22.93 -5.07 14.52
N ALA A 93 -23.61 -5.70 13.56
CA ALA A 93 -22.97 -6.21 12.36
C ALA A 93 -22.34 -5.06 11.55
N ALA A 94 -23.09 -3.95 11.38
CA ALA A 94 -22.61 -2.76 10.70
C ALA A 94 -21.41 -2.12 11.43
N ALA A 95 -21.42 -2.11 12.77
CA ALA A 95 -20.27 -1.67 13.56
C ALA A 95 -19.02 -2.55 13.34
N GLY A 96 -19.21 -3.86 13.21
CA GLY A 96 -18.14 -4.80 12.82
C GLY A 96 -17.56 -4.51 11.43
N LEU A 97 -18.42 -4.28 10.45
CA LEU A 97 -18.01 -3.89 9.09
C LEU A 97 -17.30 -2.53 9.07
N ALA A 98 -17.80 -1.55 9.85
CA ALA A 98 -17.18 -0.25 10.00
C ALA A 98 -15.77 -0.37 10.59
N PHE A 99 -15.61 -1.17 11.65
CA PHE A 99 -14.31 -1.43 12.26
C PHE A 99 -13.33 -2.04 11.26
N HIS A 100 -13.75 -3.08 10.52
CA HIS A 100 -12.93 -3.67 9.46
C HIS A 100 -12.49 -2.61 8.43
N ARG A 101 -13.44 -1.81 7.93
CA ARG A 101 -13.18 -0.78 6.91
C ARG A 101 -12.22 0.30 7.41
N LEU A 102 -12.36 0.72 8.67
CA LEU A 102 -11.47 1.68 9.33
C LEU A 102 -10.05 1.14 9.45
N LEU A 103 -9.86 -0.15 9.76
CA LEU A 103 -8.53 -0.75 9.77
C LEU A 103 -7.86 -0.69 8.40
N ASP A 104 -8.61 -0.92 7.33
CA ASP A 104 -8.10 -0.79 5.96
C ASP A 104 -7.73 0.65 5.60
N ASP A 105 -8.62 1.61 5.91
CA ASP A 105 -8.36 3.02 5.68
C ASP A 105 -7.12 3.46 6.46
N LEU A 106 -7.05 3.13 7.76
CA LEU A 106 -5.91 3.45 8.61
C LEU A 106 -4.61 2.84 8.08
N HIS A 107 -4.63 1.59 7.65
CA HIS A 107 -3.45 0.97 7.04
C HIS A 107 -3.01 1.68 5.77
N SER A 108 -3.95 2.05 4.89
CA SER A 108 -3.63 2.75 3.65
C SER A 108 -3.02 4.13 3.92
N LEU A 109 -3.60 4.86 4.89
CA LEU A 109 -3.16 6.17 5.33
C LEU A 109 -1.77 6.12 5.97
N LEU A 110 -1.50 5.11 6.81
CA LEU A 110 -0.22 4.97 7.51
C LEU A 110 0.88 4.36 6.62
N ARG A 111 0.54 3.48 5.68
CA ARG A 111 1.52 2.77 4.84
C ARG A 111 2.34 3.72 3.97
N SER A 112 1.72 4.77 3.44
CA SER A 112 2.36 5.77 2.56
C SER A 112 3.45 6.59 3.28
N PRO A 113 3.15 7.32 4.39
CA PRO A 113 4.16 8.06 5.14
C PRO A 113 5.19 7.11 5.76
N TRP A 114 4.79 5.94 6.27
CA TRP A 114 5.72 4.99 6.88
C TRP A 114 6.70 4.42 5.85
N ARG A 115 6.26 4.09 4.63
CA ARG A 115 7.16 3.68 3.55
C ARG A 115 8.16 4.78 3.17
N ARG A 116 7.69 6.04 3.06
CA ARG A 116 8.58 7.18 2.78
C ARG A 116 9.61 7.37 3.90
N TRP A 117 9.17 7.35 5.14
CA TRP A 117 10.03 7.48 6.31
C TRP A 117 11.06 6.35 6.38
N ARG A 118 10.62 5.09 6.25
CA ARG A 118 11.50 3.92 6.22
C ARG A 118 12.50 3.97 5.06
N TRP A 119 12.08 4.42 3.88
CA TRP A 119 12.98 4.59 2.74
C TRP A 119 14.04 5.66 3.01
N ARG A 120 13.68 6.82 3.58
CA ARG A 120 14.63 7.87 3.97
C ARG A 120 15.66 7.37 4.98
N LEU A 121 15.27 6.47 5.89
CA LEU A 121 16.15 5.82 6.86
C LEU A 121 16.90 4.59 6.32
N SER A 122 16.64 4.16 5.10
CA SER A 122 17.36 3.03 4.50
C SER A 122 18.74 3.47 4.01
N ALA A 123 19.69 2.51 3.90
CA ALA A 123 21.01 2.79 3.33
C ALA A 123 20.91 3.37 1.91
N LYS A 124 20.00 2.84 1.08
CA LYS A 124 19.72 3.31 -0.29
C LYS A 124 19.17 4.74 -0.29
N GLY A 125 18.20 5.06 0.56
CA GLY A 125 17.67 6.43 0.67
C GLY A 125 18.72 7.44 1.13
N ARG A 126 19.59 7.06 2.08
CA ARG A 126 20.74 7.88 2.49
C ARG A 126 21.73 8.09 1.35
N GLN A 127 21.99 7.05 0.56
CA GLN A 127 22.85 7.14 -0.63
C GLN A 127 22.25 8.07 -1.67
N HIS A 128 20.95 7.98 -1.95
CA HIS A 128 20.28 8.90 -2.86
C HIS A 128 20.44 10.36 -2.41
N ALA A 129 20.20 10.63 -1.12
CA ALA A 129 20.39 11.97 -0.56
C ALA A 129 21.85 12.45 -0.65
N ARG A 130 22.84 11.56 -0.48
CA ARG A 130 24.27 11.89 -0.66
C ARG A 130 24.59 12.25 -2.11
N LEU A 131 24.07 11.51 -3.08
CA LEU A 131 24.30 11.75 -4.50
C LEU A 131 23.67 13.06 -4.97
N HIS A 132 22.44 13.36 -4.55
CA HIS A 132 21.85 14.67 -4.81
C HIS A 132 22.65 15.83 -4.19
N ARG A 133 23.20 15.65 -2.98
CA ARG A 133 24.12 16.63 -2.38
C ARG A 133 25.42 16.79 -3.16
N ARG A 134 26.04 15.67 -3.58
CA ARG A 134 27.24 15.68 -4.43
C ARG A 134 27.01 16.50 -5.70
N ASP A 135 25.83 16.34 -6.30
CA ASP A 135 25.46 17.02 -7.54
C ASP A 135 24.90 18.44 -7.30
N GLY A 136 24.96 18.95 -6.07
CA GLY A 136 24.49 20.31 -5.73
C GLY A 136 22.99 20.51 -5.85
N TYR A 137 22.19 19.44 -5.83
CA TYR A 137 20.77 19.45 -6.17
C TYR A 137 20.49 20.04 -7.57
N THR A 138 21.40 19.77 -8.50
CA THR A 138 21.35 20.25 -9.88
C THR A 138 21.28 19.07 -10.84
N CYS A 139 20.48 19.20 -11.91
CA CYS A 139 20.49 18.22 -12.99
C CYS A 139 21.86 18.21 -13.67
N ARG A 140 22.52 17.05 -13.72
CA ARG A 140 23.85 16.87 -14.34
C ARG A 140 23.83 16.90 -15.88
N VAL A 141 22.66 16.93 -16.50
CA VAL A 141 22.50 17.00 -17.97
C VAL A 141 22.20 18.42 -18.42
N CYS A 142 21.17 19.06 -17.86
CA CYS A 142 20.71 20.39 -18.30
C CYS A 142 21.00 21.53 -17.32
N GLY A 143 21.54 21.25 -16.14
CA GLY A 143 21.90 22.28 -15.15
C GLY A 143 20.73 22.88 -14.37
N VAL A 144 19.48 22.42 -14.55
CA VAL A 144 18.33 22.97 -13.82
C VAL A 144 18.42 22.68 -12.31
N ILE A 145 18.04 23.67 -11.50
CA ILE A 145 18.00 23.63 -10.03
C ILE A 145 16.54 23.77 -9.56
N GLY A 146 16.19 23.18 -8.42
CA GLY A 146 14.88 23.34 -7.78
C GLY A 146 13.76 22.48 -8.36
N GLN A 147 14.08 21.57 -9.28
CA GLN A 147 13.15 20.59 -9.83
C GLN A 147 13.29 19.24 -9.12
N PRO A 148 12.25 18.38 -9.13
CA PRO A 148 12.38 16.99 -8.69
C PRO A 148 13.48 16.28 -9.49
N LEU A 149 14.45 15.70 -8.76
CA LEU A 149 15.56 14.94 -9.34
C LEU A 149 15.38 13.45 -9.08
N GLU A 150 15.82 12.65 -10.03
CA GLU A 150 15.92 11.20 -9.97
C GLU A 150 17.38 10.79 -10.20
N LEU A 151 17.75 9.59 -9.76
CA LEU A 151 19.07 9.03 -10.05
C LEU A 151 19.00 8.17 -11.30
N HIS A 152 19.93 8.41 -12.22
CA HIS A 152 20.12 7.62 -13.42
C HIS A 152 21.46 6.89 -13.36
N SER A 153 21.47 5.61 -13.75
CA SER A 153 22.71 4.84 -13.92
C SER A 153 23.32 5.15 -15.29
N ILE A 154 24.54 5.68 -15.33
CA ILE A 154 25.23 6.09 -16.56
C ILE A 154 25.56 4.86 -17.43
N ALA A 155 26.10 3.81 -16.82
CA ALA A 155 26.46 2.57 -17.49
C ALA A 155 25.39 1.49 -17.25
N PRO A 156 25.13 0.63 -18.25
CA PRO A 156 24.25 -0.52 -18.08
C PRO A 156 24.76 -1.45 -16.97
N ALA A 157 23.84 -1.99 -16.17
CA ALA A 157 24.13 -2.89 -15.05
C ALA A 157 24.91 -4.18 -15.39
N ARG A 158 25.14 -4.46 -16.69
CA ARG A 158 25.96 -5.59 -17.16
C ARG A 158 27.47 -5.28 -17.12
N GLN A 159 27.87 -4.01 -16.99
CA GLN A 159 29.28 -3.58 -17.03
C GLN A 159 29.80 -3.07 -15.68
N VAL A 160 28.93 -2.50 -14.85
CA VAL A 160 29.25 -1.90 -13.55
C VAL A 160 28.10 -2.19 -12.59
N ASP A 161 28.36 -2.23 -11.28
CA ASP A 161 27.27 -2.37 -10.31
C ASP A 161 26.30 -1.18 -10.46
N ARG A 162 25.01 -1.49 -10.58
CA ARG A 162 23.96 -0.51 -10.87
C ARG A 162 23.83 0.53 -9.76
N ASP A 163 24.14 0.13 -8.53
CA ASP A 163 23.98 0.95 -7.34
C ASP A 163 25.29 1.60 -6.89
N GLU A 164 26.37 1.57 -7.68
CA GLU A 164 27.64 2.23 -7.33
C GLU A 164 27.55 3.77 -7.45
N PRO A 165 28.05 4.53 -6.45
CA PRO A 165 27.93 6.00 -6.44
C PRO A 165 28.47 6.71 -7.68
N HIS A 166 29.57 6.22 -8.26
CA HIS A 166 30.19 6.82 -9.44
C HIS A 166 29.40 6.56 -10.73
N ASN A 167 28.60 5.49 -10.75
CA ASN A 167 27.74 5.13 -11.87
C ASN A 167 26.38 5.85 -11.83
N LEU A 168 26.10 6.64 -10.78
CA LEU A 168 24.82 7.32 -10.60
C LEU A 168 24.96 8.83 -10.72
N ILE A 169 24.05 9.49 -11.44
CA ILE A 169 23.94 10.96 -11.54
C ILE A 169 22.53 11.45 -11.25
N SER A 170 22.42 12.64 -10.68
CA SER A 170 21.15 13.34 -10.46
C SER A 170 20.68 14.01 -11.74
N VAL A 171 19.47 13.70 -12.17
CA VAL A 171 18.85 14.25 -13.38
C VAL A 171 17.41 14.66 -13.12
N CYS A 172 16.91 15.70 -13.80
CA CYS A 172 15.49 16.05 -13.72
C CYS A 172 14.64 15.03 -14.48
N VAL A 173 13.35 14.93 -14.15
CA VAL A 173 12.42 13.95 -14.75
C VAL A 173 12.41 13.99 -16.30
N PRO A 174 12.42 15.15 -16.98
CA PRO A 174 12.50 15.19 -18.45
C PRO A 174 13.79 14.56 -19.00
N CYS A 175 14.95 14.95 -18.47
CA CYS A 175 16.24 14.38 -18.90
C CYS A 175 16.34 12.90 -18.56
N HIS A 176 15.78 12.46 -17.43
CA HIS A 176 15.78 11.06 -17.06
C HIS A 176 15.03 10.20 -18.08
N ARG A 177 13.86 10.65 -18.55
CA ARG A 177 13.12 9.95 -19.62
C ARG A 177 13.89 9.90 -20.93
N GLN A 178 14.48 11.03 -21.35
CA GLN A 178 15.28 11.10 -22.57
C GLN A 178 16.45 10.10 -22.56
N LEU A 179 17.13 9.94 -21.42
CA LEU A 179 18.22 8.98 -21.26
C LEU A 179 17.77 7.50 -21.31
N HIS A 180 16.51 7.19 -20.99
CA HIS A 180 15.95 5.84 -21.19
C HIS A 180 15.49 5.60 -22.63
N GLU A 181 15.06 6.65 -23.31
CA GLU A 181 14.55 6.59 -24.69
C GLU A 181 15.67 6.61 -25.74
N GLN A 182 16.83 7.17 -25.42
CA GLN A 182 17.97 7.24 -26.32
C GLN A 182 19.20 6.55 -25.70
N PRO A 183 19.85 5.60 -26.39
CA PRO A 183 21.16 5.09 -25.98
C PRO A 183 22.24 6.14 -26.32
N VAL A 184 22.23 7.28 -25.63
CA VAL A 184 23.24 8.33 -25.84
C VAL A 184 24.42 8.06 -24.93
N SER A 185 25.58 7.79 -25.51
CA SER A 185 26.87 7.91 -24.81
C SER A 185 27.00 9.33 -24.27
N PRO A 186 27.03 9.54 -22.94
CA PRO A 186 27.13 10.88 -22.42
C PRO A 186 28.60 11.33 -22.49
N ALA A 187 28.87 12.35 -23.30
CA ALA A 187 30.00 13.22 -23.07
C ALA A 187 29.72 14.00 -21.78
N ILE A 188 29.98 13.36 -20.63
CA ILE A 188 29.91 14.00 -19.32
C ILE A 188 31.14 14.92 -19.25
N SER A 189 30.95 16.22 -19.42
CA SER A 189 32.01 17.19 -19.13
C SER A 189 32.40 17.07 -17.65
N PRO A 190 33.68 16.77 -17.33
CA PRO A 190 34.17 16.95 -15.98
C PRO A 190 34.20 18.45 -15.67
N ALA A 191 33.74 18.80 -14.47
CA ALA A 191 34.03 20.08 -13.84
C ALA A 191 35.33 19.93 -13.04
#